data_AF-A0A5B3G6J1-F1
#
_entry.id   AF-A0A5B3G6J1-F1
#
_cell.length_a   1.000
_cell.length_b   1.000
_cell.length_c   1.000
_cell.angle_alpha   90.00
_cell.angle_beta   90.00
_cell.angle_gamma   90.00
#
_symmetry.space_group_name_H-M   'P 1'
#
loop_
_entity.id
_entity.type
_entity.pdbx_description
1 polymer ?
#
loop_
_entity_poly.entity_id
_entity_poly.type
_entity_poly.pdbx_seq_one_letter_code
_entity_poly.pdbx_strand_id
1 'polypeptide(L)'
;MKRAMRGFQWTPAQTGKEGLFRLVEQAHKSYKDEVTTQQKSYRRYVLDFTHSHRFHDANDAWSKNEHLKNYHTVIELLGKHEILIRKHFDHDLLDENGIIKLLNEFYAIDLSESTTESDNSSPGNPIQTNQNTNIKPLLDRHTLDLIVQLANEVCLFKEVLDADNVAICYAADTLQTVTSRNNSKLVLLLDKLASHDVITYNWQSVIAQKHLVISSSRKKLLTQHDMSSTLNRIKDTTPNAIDKQFLAIIDKYITLIKNREV
;
A
#
# COMPACT_ATOMS: atom_id res chain seq x y z
N MET A 1 3.04 -10.55 46.79
CA MET A 1 2.31 -10.55 45.51
C MET A 1 3.13 -11.28 44.45
N LYS A 2 2.70 -12.46 44.01
CA LYS A 2 3.34 -13.18 42.90
C LYS A 2 3.01 -12.46 41.60
N ARG A 3 4.03 -11.90 40.94
CA ARG A 3 3.92 -11.42 39.56
C ARG A 3 3.72 -12.65 38.68
N ALA A 4 2.55 -12.79 38.08
CA ALA A 4 2.34 -13.79 37.03
C ALA A 4 3.27 -13.44 35.87
N MET A 5 4.36 -14.21 35.70
CA MET A 5 5.11 -14.20 34.45
C MET A 5 4.18 -14.76 33.39
N ARG A 6 3.62 -13.88 32.54
CA ARG A 6 3.03 -14.31 31.27
C ARG A 6 4.11 -15.06 30.52
N GLY A 7 3.89 -16.35 30.26
CA GLY A 7 4.82 -17.18 29.51
C GLY A 7 5.15 -16.47 28.20
N PHE A 8 6.44 -16.27 27.93
CA PHE A 8 6.89 -15.74 26.66
C PHE A 8 6.60 -16.79 25.58
N GLN A 9 5.49 -16.62 24.86
CA GLN A 9 5.13 -17.49 23.75
C GLN A 9 5.77 -16.92 22.49
N TRP A 10 6.75 -17.66 21.96
CA TRP A 10 7.43 -17.31 20.72
C TRP A 10 6.44 -17.23 19.56
N THR A 11 6.42 -16.09 18.87
CA THR A 11 5.59 -15.83 17.70
C THR A 11 6.44 -16.02 16.43
N PRO A 12 6.18 -17.06 15.62
CA PRO A 12 6.97 -17.32 14.42
C PRO A 12 6.66 -16.32 13.30
N ALA A 13 7.66 -16.05 12.47
CA ALA A 13 7.46 -15.31 11.23
C ALA A 13 6.57 -16.11 10.26
N GLN A 14 5.73 -15.41 9.51
CA GLN A 14 4.81 -16.00 8.54
C GLN A 14 5.38 -15.81 7.14
N THR A 15 6.38 -16.61 6.78
CA THR A 15 7.14 -16.48 5.54
C THR A 15 6.67 -17.46 4.46
N GLY A 16 6.94 -17.15 3.19
CA GLY A 16 6.62 -18.04 2.06
C GLY A 16 5.11 -18.26 1.85
N LYS A 17 4.77 -19.26 1.01
CA LYS A 17 3.37 -19.59 0.69
C LYS A 17 2.62 -20.10 1.92
N GLU A 18 3.28 -20.95 2.70
CA GLU A 18 2.72 -21.59 3.88
C GLU A 18 2.43 -20.56 4.98
N GLY A 19 3.29 -19.56 5.15
CA GLY A 19 3.05 -18.45 6.07
C GLY A 19 1.87 -17.57 5.66
N LEU A 20 1.72 -17.30 4.36
CA LEU A 20 0.56 -16.58 3.85
C LEU A 20 -0.74 -17.35 4.12
N PHE A 21 -0.73 -18.67 3.88
CA PHE A 21 -1.89 -19.52 4.07
C PHE A 21 -2.28 -19.55 5.56
N ARG A 22 -1.31 -19.72 6.46
CA ARG A 22 -1.55 -19.66 7.90
C ARG A 22 -2.17 -18.34 8.35
N LEU A 23 -1.75 -17.19 7.80
CA LEU A 23 -2.37 -15.90 8.12
C LEU A 23 -3.82 -15.83 7.66
N VAL A 24 -4.14 -16.35 6.45
CA VAL A 24 -5.52 -16.41 5.95
C VAL A 24 -6.39 -17.34 6.81
N GLU A 25 -5.86 -18.49 7.23
CA GLU A 25 -6.54 -19.41 8.15
C GLU A 25 -6.82 -18.76 9.52
N GLN A 26 -5.82 -18.05 10.07
CA GLN A 26 -5.97 -17.31 11.33
C GLN A 26 -7.02 -16.21 11.21
N ALA A 27 -7.06 -15.52 10.07
CA ALA A 27 -8.08 -14.52 9.75
C ALA A 27 -9.47 -15.16 9.67
N HIS A 28 -9.62 -16.27 8.93
CA HIS A 28 -10.90 -16.98 8.82
C HIS A 28 -11.42 -17.43 10.18
N LYS A 29 -10.55 -18.04 11.00
CA LYS A 29 -10.91 -18.47 12.35
C LYS A 29 -11.40 -17.29 13.20
N SER A 30 -10.63 -16.20 13.23
CA SER A 30 -10.98 -15.00 14.00
C SER A 30 -12.27 -14.33 13.48
N TYR A 31 -12.51 -14.36 12.16
CA TYR A 31 -13.75 -13.90 11.56
C TYR A 31 -14.96 -14.73 12.00
N LYS A 32 -14.86 -16.06 11.98
CA LYS A 32 -15.94 -16.94 12.45
C LYS A 32 -16.20 -16.70 13.94
N ASP A 33 -15.15 -16.63 14.75
CA ASP A 33 -15.28 -16.45 16.20
C ASP A 33 -15.86 -15.09 16.60
N GLU A 34 -15.53 -14.01 15.89
CA GLU A 34 -15.85 -12.64 16.32
C GLU A 34 -16.95 -11.97 15.50
N VAL A 35 -16.99 -12.18 14.19
CA VAL A 35 -17.93 -11.50 13.27
C VAL A 35 -19.23 -12.29 13.13
N THR A 36 -19.13 -13.60 12.87
CA THR A 36 -20.35 -14.41 12.66
C THR A 36 -21.17 -14.61 13.93
N THR A 37 -20.51 -14.60 15.10
CA THR A 37 -21.15 -14.62 16.42
C THR A 37 -21.70 -13.25 16.86
N GLN A 38 -21.58 -12.22 16.02
CA GLN A 38 -21.96 -10.82 16.30
C GLN A 38 -21.27 -10.20 17.52
N GLN A 39 -20.12 -10.75 17.97
CA GLN A 39 -19.34 -10.14 19.05
C GLN A 39 -18.66 -8.84 18.62
N LYS A 40 -18.24 -8.75 17.36
CA LYS A 40 -17.58 -7.56 16.79
C LYS A 40 -18.09 -7.27 15.38
N SER A 41 -18.12 -5.98 15.04
CA SER A 41 -18.28 -5.55 13.64
C SER A 41 -17.07 -5.99 12.80
N TYR A 42 -17.27 -6.27 11.50
CA TYR A 42 -16.17 -6.60 10.57
C TYR A 42 -15.00 -5.62 10.67
N ARG A 43 -15.29 -4.31 10.64
CA ARG A 43 -14.27 -3.26 10.77
C ARG A 43 -13.42 -3.38 12.03
N ARG A 44 -14.02 -3.71 13.17
CA ARG A 44 -13.29 -3.89 14.44
C ARG A 44 -12.43 -5.15 14.41
N TYR A 45 -12.99 -6.24 13.91
CA TYR A 45 -12.26 -7.50 13.69
C TYR A 45 -11.01 -7.28 12.83
N VAL A 46 -11.13 -6.59 11.69
CA VAL A 46 -9.99 -6.31 10.80
C VAL A 46 -8.91 -5.50 11.52
N LEU A 47 -9.31 -4.46 12.27
CA LEU A 47 -8.37 -3.63 13.03
C LEU A 47 -7.62 -4.43 14.11
N ASP A 48 -8.34 -5.28 14.84
CA ASP A 48 -7.75 -6.13 15.89
C ASP A 48 -6.81 -7.19 15.29
N PHE A 49 -7.20 -7.80 14.17
CA PHE A 49 -6.36 -8.75 13.43
C PHE A 49 -5.06 -8.08 12.95
N THR A 50 -5.18 -6.87 12.39
CA THR A 50 -4.05 -6.04 11.95
C THR A 50 -3.06 -5.82 13.08
N HIS A 51 -3.52 -5.35 14.24
CA HIS A 51 -2.63 -5.03 15.34
C HIS A 51 -2.02 -6.26 16.02
N SER A 52 -2.69 -7.40 16.00
CA SER A 52 -2.24 -8.62 16.67
C SER A 52 -1.20 -9.42 15.88
N HIS A 53 -1.16 -9.29 14.54
CA HIS A 53 -0.29 -10.10 13.67
C HIS A 53 0.88 -9.34 13.08
N ARG A 54 1.14 -8.10 13.53
CA ARG A 54 2.18 -7.22 12.95
C ARG A 54 3.61 -7.64 13.28
N PHE A 55 3.83 -8.20 14.46
CA PHE A 55 5.16 -8.48 14.99
C PHE A 55 5.40 -9.98 15.16
N HIS A 56 6.65 -10.39 14.98
CA HIS A 56 7.15 -11.74 15.24
C HIS A 56 8.52 -11.66 15.90
N ASP A 57 8.98 -12.76 16.50
CA ASP A 57 10.21 -12.76 17.29
C ASP A 57 11.48 -13.09 16.49
N ALA A 58 11.35 -13.57 15.24
CA ALA A 58 12.52 -13.79 14.37
C ALA A 58 13.31 -12.49 14.11
N ASN A 59 14.65 -12.57 14.20
CA ASN A 59 15.52 -11.40 14.19
C ASN A 59 16.17 -11.09 12.84
N ASP A 60 16.20 -12.06 11.93
CA ASP A 60 16.84 -11.89 10.62
C ASP A 60 15.98 -11.03 9.67
N ALA A 61 16.66 -10.30 8.79
CA ALA A 61 16.01 -9.39 7.86
C ALA A 61 15.14 -10.12 6.84
N TRP A 62 15.51 -11.34 6.44
CA TRP A 62 14.76 -12.12 5.47
C TRP A 62 13.38 -12.49 6.02
N SER A 63 13.32 -13.02 7.24
CA SER A 63 12.06 -13.37 7.91
C SER A 63 11.18 -12.15 8.15
N LYS A 64 11.77 -11.02 8.54
CA LYS A 64 11.05 -9.75 8.71
C LYS A 64 10.42 -9.27 7.41
N ASN A 65 11.19 -9.28 6.33
CA ASN A 65 10.70 -8.85 5.02
C ASN A 65 9.62 -9.79 4.48
N GLU A 66 9.83 -11.10 4.58
CA GLU A 66 8.88 -12.10 4.10
C GLU A 66 7.57 -12.11 4.91
N HIS A 67 7.65 -11.99 6.24
CA HIS A 67 6.47 -11.84 7.07
C HIS A 67 5.73 -10.54 6.76
N LEU A 68 6.44 -9.41 6.64
CA LEU A 68 5.80 -8.14 6.29
C LEU A 68 5.10 -8.20 4.93
N LYS A 69 5.68 -8.88 3.94
CA LYS A 69 5.04 -9.10 2.63
C LYS A 69 3.70 -9.81 2.81
N ASN A 70 3.70 -10.98 3.46
CA ASN A 70 2.48 -11.77 3.65
C ASN A 70 1.46 -11.07 4.55
N TYR A 71 1.91 -10.40 5.61
CA TYR A 71 1.07 -9.60 6.49
C TYR A 71 0.33 -8.52 5.70
N HIS A 72 1.02 -7.72 4.88
CA HIS A 72 0.38 -6.66 4.11
C HIS A 72 -0.59 -7.21 3.06
N THR A 73 -0.27 -8.34 2.41
CA THR A 73 -1.21 -9.02 1.50
C THR A 73 -2.54 -9.34 2.20
N VAL A 74 -2.48 -9.88 3.42
CA VAL A 74 -3.69 -10.23 4.17
C VAL A 74 -4.42 -8.98 4.70
N ILE A 75 -3.71 -7.95 5.16
CA ILE A 75 -4.35 -6.70 5.61
C ILE A 75 -5.06 -5.99 4.46
N GLU A 76 -4.47 -5.95 3.27
CA GLU A 76 -5.11 -5.36 2.11
C GLU A 76 -6.37 -6.14 1.70
N LEU A 77 -6.25 -7.48 1.63
CA LEU A 77 -7.37 -8.38 1.37
C LEU A 77 -8.53 -8.15 2.36
N LEU A 78 -8.25 -8.10 3.67
CA LEU A 78 -9.25 -7.88 4.72
C LEU A 78 -9.79 -6.44 4.74
N GLY A 79 -8.94 -5.45 4.50
CA GLY A 79 -9.28 -4.04 4.66
C GLY A 79 -10.01 -3.44 3.45
N LYS A 80 -9.68 -3.89 2.24
CA LYS A 80 -10.22 -3.32 0.99
C LYS A 80 -11.20 -4.24 0.26
N HIS A 81 -11.17 -5.55 0.52
CA HIS A 81 -11.95 -6.53 -0.23
C HIS A 81 -12.96 -7.27 0.66
N GLU A 82 -13.72 -6.55 1.49
CA GLU A 82 -14.72 -7.14 2.40
C GLU A 82 -15.73 -8.05 1.69
N ILE A 83 -16.21 -7.66 0.51
CA ILE A 83 -17.17 -8.45 -0.27
C ILE A 83 -16.57 -9.80 -0.66
N LEU A 84 -15.31 -9.79 -1.12
CA LEU A 84 -14.58 -11.00 -1.48
C LEU A 84 -14.34 -11.86 -0.24
N ILE A 85 -13.95 -11.26 0.88
CA ILE A 85 -13.76 -11.97 2.14
C ILE A 85 -15.06 -12.65 2.57
N ARG A 86 -16.18 -11.93 2.65
CA ARG A 86 -17.47 -12.53 3.05
C ARG A 86 -17.87 -13.68 2.12
N LYS A 87 -17.69 -13.52 0.81
CA LYS A 87 -17.93 -14.57 -0.19
C LYS A 87 -17.20 -15.87 0.13
N HIS A 88 -15.96 -15.82 0.62
CA HIS A 88 -15.16 -17.02 0.92
C HIS A 88 -15.26 -17.45 2.39
N PHE A 89 -15.38 -16.52 3.33
CA PHE A 89 -15.30 -16.78 4.77
C PHE A 89 -16.65 -17.16 5.40
N ASP A 90 -17.78 -16.83 4.76
CA ASP A 90 -19.11 -17.20 5.27
C ASP A 90 -19.36 -18.71 5.16
N HIS A 91 -18.61 -19.42 4.31
CA HIS A 91 -18.59 -20.88 4.27
C HIS A 91 -18.03 -21.48 5.57
N ASP A 92 -18.47 -22.68 5.94
CA ASP A 92 -18.12 -23.29 7.23
C ASP A 92 -16.68 -23.77 7.35
N LEU A 93 -16.07 -24.15 6.23
CA LEU A 93 -14.68 -24.57 6.17
C LEU A 93 -13.96 -23.80 5.07
N LEU A 94 -12.82 -23.21 5.40
CA LEU A 94 -11.89 -22.65 4.44
C LEU A 94 -10.70 -23.60 4.33
N ASP A 95 -10.77 -24.51 3.35
CA ASP A 95 -9.69 -25.44 3.06
C ASP A 95 -8.60 -24.79 2.18
N GLU A 96 -7.50 -25.52 1.94
CA GLU A 96 -6.38 -25.01 1.15
C GLU A 96 -6.82 -24.55 -0.25
N ASN A 97 -7.74 -25.28 -0.88
CA ASN A 97 -8.27 -24.93 -2.20
C ASN A 97 -9.13 -23.66 -2.16
N GLY A 98 -9.90 -23.46 -1.09
CA GLY A 98 -10.63 -22.23 -0.81
C GLY A 98 -9.68 -21.03 -0.65
N ILE A 99 -8.57 -21.19 0.07
CA ILE A 99 -7.53 -20.15 0.20
C ILE A 99 -6.91 -19.83 -1.15
N ILE A 100 -6.54 -20.85 -1.93
CA ILE A 100 -5.98 -20.67 -3.28
C ILE A 100 -6.98 -19.91 -4.16
N LYS A 101 -8.26 -20.28 -4.13
CA LYS A 101 -9.30 -19.62 -4.91
C LYS A 101 -9.49 -18.17 -4.49
N LEU A 102 -9.55 -17.89 -3.19
CA LEU A 102 -9.63 -16.53 -2.64
C LEU A 102 -8.45 -15.67 -3.10
N LEU A 103 -7.22 -16.17 -2.96
CA LEU A 103 -6.01 -15.45 -3.37
C LEU A 103 -5.95 -15.26 -4.88
N ASN A 104 -6.34 -16.25 -5.68
CA ASN A 104 -6.40 -16.12 -7.14
C ASN A 104 -7.44 -15.08 -7.57
N GLU A 105 -8.63 -15.08 -6.95
CA GLU A 105 -9.64 -14.05 -7.21
C GLU A 105 -9.13 -12.67 -6.80
N PHE A 106 -8.44 -12.55 -5.67
CA PHE A 106 -7.83 -11.31 -5.22
C PHE A 106 -6.77 -10.80 -6.21
N TYR A 107 -5.80 -11.64 -6.60
CA TYR A 107 -4.77 -11.24 -7.56
C TYR A 107 -5.35 -10.96 -8.95
N ALA A 108 -6.41 -11.66 -9.36
CA ALA A 108 -7.08 -11.42 -10.62
C ALA A 108 -7.76 -10.05 -10.69
N ILE A 109 -8.13 -9.44 -9.55
CA ILE A 109 -8.65 -8.06 -9.52
C ILE A 109 -7.60 -7.12 -10.12
N ASP A 110 -6.36 -7.18 -9.62
CA ASP A 110 -5.25 -6.35 -10.10
C ASP A 110 -4.86 -6.64 -11.57
N LEU A 111 -5.03 -7.89 -12.04
CA LEU A 111 -4.78 -8.24 -13.43
C LEU A 111 -5.91 -7.80 -14.38
N SER A 112 -7.17 -7.88 -13.93
CA SER A 112 -8.33 -7.53 -14.75
C SER A 112 -8.42 -6.03 -15.05
N GLU A 113 -7.88 -5.18 -14.15
CA GLU A 113 -7.69 -3.76 -14.40
C GLU A 113 -6.69 -3.47 -15.55
N SER A 114 -5.86 -4.45 -15.95
CA SER A 114 -4.86 -4.28 -17.02
C SER A 114 -5.30 -4.70 -18.43
N THR A 115 -6.50 -5.29 -18.61
CA THR A 115 -6.90 -5.91 -19.90
C THR A 115 -8.07 -5.22 -20.63
N THR A 116 -8.29 -3.92 -20.44
CA THR A 116 -9.35 -3.20 -21.17
C THR A 116 -8.84 -2.05 -22.03
N GLU A 117 -7.98 -2.35 -23.00
CA GLU A 117 -7.87 -1.57 -24.24
C GLU A 117 -7.64 -2.48 -25.45
N SER A 118 -8.31 -2.16 -26.57
CA SER A 118 -8.39 -2.84 -27.89
C SER A 118 -9.41 -3.99 -28.03
N ASP A 119 -10.65 -3.69 -28.46
CA ASP A 119 -11.01 -3.56 -29.88
C ASP A 119 -12.54 -3.59 -30.10
N ASN A 120 -13.02 -2.65 -30.91
CA ASN A 120 -14.41 -2.48 -31.32
C ASN A 120 -14.87 -3.53 -32.33
N SER A 121 -16.11 -4.03 -32.22
CA SER A 121 -17.04 -4.26 -33.36
C SER A 121 -18.47 -4.68 -32.96
N SER A 122 -19.41 -3.78 -33.26
CA SER A 122 -20.84 -3.96 -33.62
C SER A 122 -21.96 -4.18 -32.57
N PRO A 123 -23.20 -3.69 -32.87
CA PRO A 123 -24.14 -3.19 -31.86
C PRO A 123 -25.38 -4.07 -31.61
N GLY A 124 -25.81 -4.11 -30.35
CA GLY A 124 -27.08 -4.71 -29.92
C GLY A 124 -27.45 -4.29 -28.49
N ASN A 125 -28.28 -3.25 -28.39
CA ASN A 125 -29.02 -2.69 -27.25
C ASN A 125 -29.53 -3.69 -26.16
N PRO A 126 -29.99 -3.21 -24.96
CA PRO A 126 -29.24 -2.56 -23.90
C PRO A 126 -29.58 -3.20 -22.53
N ILE A 127 -28.60 -3.45 -21.65
CA ILE A 127 -28.91 -3.69 -20.23
C ILE A 127 -28.19 -2.63 -19.42
N GLN A 128 -28.99 -1.72 -18.88
CA GLN A 128 -28.62 -0.85 -17.78
C GLN A 128 -28.07 -1.70 -16.65
N THR A 129 -26.75 -1.78 -16.54
CA THR A 129 -26.11 -1.92 -15.25
C THR A 129 -25.43 -0.60 -14.98
N ASN A 130 -25.97 0.11 -13.99
CA ASN A 130 -25.37 1.28 -13.37
C ASN A 130 -23.97 0.91 -12.86
N GLN A 131 -22.97 0.96 -13.75
CA GLN A 131 -21.58 1.03 -13.38
C GLN A 131 -21.30 2.47 -12.98
N ASN A 132 -21.69 2.81 -11.76
CA ASN A 132 -20.96 3.83 -11.02
C ASN A 132 -19.62 3.19 -10.62
N THR A 133 -18.72 3.05 -11.60
CA THR A 133 -17.28 2.93 -11.38
C THR A 133 -16.77 4.29 -10.90
N ASN A 134 -17.22 4.69 -9.72
CA ASN A 134 -16.49 5.69 -8.96
C ASN A 134 -15.42 4.91 -8.19
N ILE A 135 -14.42 4.40 -8.92
CA ILE A 135 -13.11 4.14 -8.31
C ILE A 135 -12.67 5.53 -7.87
N LYS A 136 -12.98 5.86 -6.62
CA LYS A 136 -12.51 7.10 -6.03
C LYS A 136 -11.00 7.14 -6.27
N PRO A 137 -10.45 8.22 -6.84
CA PRO A 137 -9.02 8.42 -6.85
C PRO A 137 -8.49 8.16 -5.43
N LEU A 138 -7.47 7.30 -5.30
CA LEU A 138 -6.89 6.93 -3.99
C LEU A 138 -6.47 8.19 -3.20
N LEU A 139 -6.15 9.27 -3.91
CA LEU A 139 -5.88 10.60 -3.36
C LEU A 139 -6.94 11.59 -3.84
N ASP A 140 -7.53 12.34 -2.92
CA ASP A 140 -8.44 13.42 -3.28
C ASP A 140 -7.66 14.62 -3.88
N ARG A 141 -8.38 15.49 -4.62
CA ARG A 141 -7.78 16.63 -5.33
C ARG A 141 -6.93 17.52 -4.41
N HIS A 142 -7.39 17.78 -3.18
CA HIS A 142 -6.66 18.64 -2.26
C HIS A 142 -5.32 18.01 -1.83
N THR A 143 -5.34 16.70 -1.55
CA THR A 143 -4.12 15.95 -1.20
C THR A 143 -3.13 15.96 -2.37
N LEU A 144 -3.60 15.79 -3.61
CA LEU A 144 -2.76 15.89 -4.81
C LEU A 144 -2.15 17.29 -4.96
N ASP A 145 -2.95 18.35 -4.78
CA ASP A 145 -2.47 19.73 -4.87
C ASP A 145 -1.36 20.00 -3.85
N LEU A 146 -1.52 19.53 -2.61
CA LEU A 146 -0.53 19.68 -1.54
C LEU A 146 0.75 18.87 -1.83
N ILE A 147 0.63 17.65 -2.37
CA ILE A 147 1.79 16.84 -2.79
C ILE A 147 2.56 17.54 -3.91
N VAL A 148 1.85 18.12 -4.89
CA VAL A 148 2.47 18.86 -6.00
C VAL A 148 3.16 20.13 -5.49
N GLN A 149 2.52 20.89 -4.61
CA GLN A 149 3.14 22.06 -3.97
C GLN A 149 4.40 21.68 -3.19
N LEU A 150 4.34 20.62 -2.39
CA LEU A 150 5.51 20.10 -1.66
C LEU A 150 6.63 19.72 -2.64
N ALA A 151 6.32 18.95 -3.69
CA ALA A 151 7.31 18.49 -4.66
C ALA A 151 8.00 19.66 -5.37
N ASN A 152 7.25 20.71 -5.71
CA ASN A 152 7.79 21.93 -6.32
C ASN A 152 8.61 22.75 -5.30
N GLU A 153 8.12 22.95 -4.08
CA GLU A 153 8.79 23.72 -3.02
C GLU A 153 10.17 23.15 -2.70
N VAL A 154 10.29 21.83 -2.62
CA VAL A 154 11.58 21.16 -2.32
C VAL A 154 12.40 20.85 -3.58
N CYS A 155 11.97 21.29 -4.75
CA CYS A 155 12.59 21.01 -6.05
C CYS A 155 12.85 19.51 -6.26
N LEU A 156 11.86 18.67 -5.98
CA LEU A 156 11.99 17.21 -5.99
C LEU A 156 12.36 16.68 -7.38
N PHE A 157 11.80 17.29 -8.42
CA PHE A 157 12.01 16.96 -9.82
C PHE A 157 12.76 18.06 -10.56
N LYS A 158 13.19 17.77 -11.80
CA LYS A 158 13.78 18.78 -12.69
C LYS A 158 12.70 19.62 -13.37
N GLU A 159 11.58 18.97 -13.64
CA GLU A 159 10.34 19.53 -14.15
C GLU A 159 9.57 20.24 -13.01
N VAL A 160 8.82 21.29 -13.37
CA VAL A 160 7.85 21.91 -12.46
C VAL A 160 6.51 21.27 -12.73
N LEU A 161 5.88 20.73 -11.68
CA LEU A 161 4.61 20.03 -11.79
C LEU A 161 3.45 21.02 -11.73
N ASP A 162 2.50 20.89 -12.65
CA ASP A 162 1.23 21.62 -12.61
C ASP A 162 0.17 20.78 -11.88
N ALA A 163 -0.45 21.35 -10.85
CA ALA A 163 -1.36 20.61 -9.97
C ALA A 163 -2.62 20.12 -10.71
N ASP A 164 -3.15 20.95 -11.61
CA ASP A 164 -4.34 20.62 -12.38
C ASP A 164 -4.04 19.49 -13.37
N ASN A 165 -2.94 19.58 -14.10
CA ASN A 165 -2.48 18.54 -15.01
C ASN A 165 -2.18 17.23 -14.28
N VAL A 166 -1.47 17.28 -13.13
CA VAL A 166 -1.20 16.08 -12.32
C VAL A 166 -2.49 15.43 -11.85
N ALA A 167 -3.49 16.21 -11.39
CA ALA A 167 -4.76 15.66 -10.97
C ALA A 167 -5.55 15.01 -12.11
N ILE A 168 -5.55 15.63 -13.29
CA ILE A 168 -6.19 15.07 -14.50
C ILE A 168 -5.50 13.77 -14.90
N CYS A 169 -4.17 13.79 -15.04
CA CYS A 169 -3.38 12.61 -15.41
C CYS A 169 -3.46 11.50 -14.36
N TYR A 170 -3.54 11.85 -13.07
CA TYR A 170 -3.70 10.87 -12.00
C TYR A 170 -5.06 10.16 -12.07
N ALA A 171 -6.14 10.90 -12.28
CA ALA A 171 -7.49 10.33 -12.44
C ALA A 171 -7.62 9.46 -13.70
N ALA A 172 -6.87 9.78 -14.75
CA ALA A 172 -6.85 9.03 -16.00
C ALA A 172 -5.77 7.93 -16.06
N ASP A 173 -5.01 7.73 -14.98
CA ASP A 173 -3.84 6.84 -14.91
C ASP A 173 -2.79 7.03 -16.03
N THR A 174 -2.59 8.29 -16.44
CA THR A 174 -1.69 8.71 -17.54
C THR A 174 -0.58 9.63 -17.05
N LEU A 175 -0.12 9.45 -15.80
CA LEU A 175 0.98 10.23 -15.25
C LEU A 175 2.24 10.11 -16.12
N GLN A 176 2.80 11.27 -16.47
CA GLN A 176 4.01 11.33 -17.27
C GLN A 176 5.25 11.00 -16.42
N THR A 177 6.24 10.40 -17.07
CA THR A 177 7.55 10.16 -16.47
C THR A 177 8.27 11.49 -16.17
N VAL A 178 8.74 11.65 -14.94
CA VAL A 178 9.46 12.84 -14.47
C VAL A 178 10.90 12.51 -14.06
N THR A 179 11.78 13.50 -14.04
CA THR A 179 13.19 13.31 -13.70
C THR A 179 13.47 13.74 -12.26
N SER A 180 13.90 12.80 -11.43
CA SER A 180 14.40 13.08 -10.08
C SER A 180 15.53 14.11 -10.10
N ARG A 181 15.49 15.10 -9.21
CA ARG A 181 16.64 16.00 -9.01
C ARG A 181 17.69 15.36 -8.09
N ASN A 182 17.22 14.66 -7.06
CA ASN A 182 18.05 13.95 -6.10
C ASN A 182 17.33 12.68 -5.63
N ASN A 183 17.87 11.51 -6.00
CA ASN A 183 17.23 10.22 -5.72
C ASN A 183 17.09 9.97 -4.22
N SER A 184 18.03 10.44 -3.38
CA SER A 184 17.95 10.24 -1.94
C SER A 184 16.82 11.06 -1.33
N LYS A 185 16.69 12.33 -1.72
CA LYS A 185 15.59 13.20 -1.26
C LYS A 185 14.23 12.71 -1.73
N LEU A 186 14.15 12.27 -3.00
CA LEU A 186 12.94 11.67 -3.56
C LEU A 186 12.48 10.46 -2.74
N VAL A 187 13.36 9.49 -2.55
CA VAL A 187 13.07 8.24 -1.85
C VAL A 187 12.70 8.52 -0.39
N LEU A 188 13.39 9.44 0.28
CA LEU A 188 13.10 9.82 1.67
C LEU A 188 11.73 10.49 1.82
N LEU A 189 11.38 11.39 0.89
CA LEU A 189 10.09 12.08 0.91
C LEU A 189 8.93 11.11 0.69
N LEU A 190 9.04 10.23 -0.31
CA LEU A 190 8.02 9.22 -0.61
C LEU A 190 7.87 8.21 0.53
N ASP A 191 8.97 7.77 1.13
CA ASP A 191 8.95 6.92 2.33
C ASP A 191 8.22 7.59 3.49
N LYS A 192 8.48 8.88 3.72
CA LYS A 192 7.78 9.68 4.73
C LYS A 192 6.29 9.78 4.44
N LEU A 193 5.88 10.12 3.22
CA LEU A 193 4.47 10.17 2.84
C LEU A 193 3.78 8.81 3.05
N ALA A 194 4.44 7.71 2.66
CA ALA A 194 3.91 6.36 2.81
C ALA A 194 3.81 5.94 4.28
N SER A 195 4.83 6.24 5.11
CA SER A 195 4.83 5.95 6.54
C SER A 195 3.73 6.66 7.33
N HIS A 196 3.18 7.73 6.73
CA HIS A 196 2.08 8.51 7.26
C HIS A 196 0.76 8.25 6.52
N ASP A 197 0.66 7.17 5.73
CA ASP A 197 -0.55 6.76 5.00
C ASP A 197 -1.08 7.80 3.99
N VAL A 198 -0.23 8.76 3.58
CA VAL A 198 -0.60 9.76 2.57
C VAL A 198 -0.57 9.17 1.17
N ILE A 199 0.36 8.25 0.91
CA ILE A 199 0.42 7.48 -0.34
C ILE A 199 0.48 5.99 -0.02
N THR A 200 0.25 5.15 -1.02
CA THR A 200 0.32 3.70 -0.85
C THR A 200 1.72 3.24 -0.38
N TYR A 201 1.75 2.23 0.49
CA TYR A 201 2.99 1.66 1.02
C TYR A 201 3.85 1.01 -0.08
N ASN A 202 3.23 0.46 -1.13
CA ASN A 202 3.92 -0.14 -2.27
C ASN A 202 4.41 0.89 -3.31
N TRP A 203 4.56 2.17 -2.93
CA TRP A 203 4.94 3.27 -3.83
C TRP A 203 6.17 2.98 -4.71
N GLN A 204 7.15 2.23 -4.20
CA GLN A 204 8.35 1.85 -4.96
C GLN A 204 8.00 0.92 -6.14
N SER A 205 7.04 0.01 -5.94
CA SER A 205 6.56 -0.88 -6.98
C SER A 205 5.74 -0.11 -8.01
N VAL A 206 4.83 0.77 -7.56
CA VAL A 206 4.02 1.61 -8.44
C VAL A 206 4.88 2.48 -9.35
N ILE A 207 5.88 3.17 -8.80
CA ILE A 207 6.81 4.00 -9.58
C ILE A 207 7.59 3.16 -10.59
N ALA A 208 8.05 1.98 -10.19
CA ALA A 208 8.84 1.10 -11.05
C ALA A 208 8.00 0.50 -12.18
N GLN A 209 6.79 0.02 -11.89
CA GLN A 209 5.89 -0.59 -12.87
C GLN A 209 5.37 0.43 -13.88
N LYS A 210 5.00 1.62 -13.41
CA LYS A 210 4.47 2.70 -14.26
C LYS A 210 5.55 3.59 -14.87
N HIS A 211 6.83 3.24 -14.67
CA HIS A 211 7.98 4.00 -15.18
C HIS A 211 7.90 5.52 -14.87
N LEU A 212 7.43 5.88 -13.68
CA LEU A 212 7.08 7.28 -13.36
C LEU A 212 8.30 8.17 -13.13
N VAL A 213 9.47 7.60 -12.78
CA VAL A 213 10.63 8.41 -12.40
C VAL A 213 11.91 7.96 -13.09
N ILE A 214 12.60 8.91 -13.71
CA ILE A 214 13.97 8.81 -14.19
C ILE A 214 14.94 9.25 -13.09
N SER A 215 16.04 8.52 -12.95
CA SER A 215 17.13 8.84 -12.01
C SER A 215 17.73 10.23 -12.25
N SER A 216 18.33 10.82 -11.21
CA SER A 216 18.97 12.14 -11.29
C SER A 216 20.07 12.26 -12.35
N SER A 217 20.74 11.16 -12.68
CA SER A 217 21.74 11.06 -13.75
C SER A 217 21.15 11.02 -15.17
N ARG A 218 19.82 10.90 -15.32
CA ARG A 218 19.06 10.72 -16.57
C ARG A 218 19.40 9.46 -17.36
N LYS A 219 20.07 8.47 -16.76
CA LYS A 219 20.55 7.28 -17.48
C LYS A 219 19.57 6.12 -17.47
N LYS A 220 18.71 6.07 -16.47
CA LYS A 220 17.78 4.96 -16.25
C LYS A 220 16.54 5.40 -15.48
N LEU A 221 15.45 4.64 -15.69
CA LEU A 221 14.29 4.63 -14.81
C LEU A 221 14.69 4.08 -13.44
N LEU A 222 14.07 4.62 -12.39
CA LEU A 222 14.27 4.12 -11.04
C LEU A 222 13.48 2.83 -10.85
N THR A 223 14.21 1.76 -10.55
CA THR A 223 13.60 0.47 -10.20
C THR A 223 13.27 0.42 -8.70
N GLN A 224 12.42 -0.53 -8.31
CA GLN A 224 12.16 -0.80 -6.90
C GLN A 224 13.46 -1.08 -6.12
N HIS A 225 14.37 -1.87 -6.71
CA HIS A 225 15.66 -2.20 -6.10
C HIS A 225 16.52 -0.95 -5.88
N ASP A 226 16.57 -0.04 -6.86
CA ASP A 226 17.33 1.21 -6.74
C ASP A 226 16.83 2.08 -5.59
N MET A 227 15.50 2.20 -5.47
CA MET A 227 14.87 2.99 -4.41
C MET A 227 15.09 2.37 -3.04
N SER A 228 14.92 1.05 -2.89
CA SER A 228 15.16 0.35 -1.62
C SER A 228 16.62 0.40 -1.18
N SER A 229 17.56 0.20 -2.12
CA SER A 229 19.00 0.30 -1.85
C SER A 229 19.38 1.73 -1.41
N THR A 230 18.82 2.74 -2.07
CA THR A 230 19.03 4.15 -1.71
C THR A 230 18.50 4.45 -0.30
N LEU A 231 17.31 3.94 0.04
CA LEU A 231 16.68 4.13 1.35
C LEU A 231 17.50 3.53 2.50
N ASN A 232 18.03 2.32 2.30
CA ASN A 232 18.91 1.68 3.28
C ASN A 232 20.18 2.51 3.54
N ARG A 233 20.81 3.05 2.47
CA ARG A 233 21.99 3.92 2.62
C ARG A 233 21.70 5.21 3.37
N ILE A 234 20.50 5.77 3.23
CA ILE A 234 20.10 6.99 3.94
C ILE A 234 19.93 6.72 5.43
N LYS A 235 19.38 5.55 5.82
CA LYS A 235 19.19 5.17 7.23
C LYS A 235 20.50 5.12 8.02
N ASP A 236 21.60 4.77 7.34
CA ASP A 236 22.93 4.71 7.95
C ASP A 236 23.65 6.07 8.01
N THR A 237 23.05 7.13 7.45
CA THR A 237 23.67 8.46 7.35
C THR A 237 23.04 9.44 8.34
N THR A 238 23.85 10.19 9.08
CA THR A 238 23.36 11.22 10.02
C THR A 238 22.84 12.46 9.26
N PRO A 239 21.60 12.93 9.54
CA PRO A 239 21.03 14.08 8.83
C PRO A 239 21.77 15.38 9.14
N ASN A 240 22.20 16.09 8.10
CA ASN A 240 22.79 17.43 8.24
C ASN A 240 21.70 18.51 8.43
N ALA A 241 22.09 19.77 8.63
CA ALA A 241 21.14 20.88 8.84
C ALA A 241 20.17 21.09 7.66
N ILE A 242 20.62 20.87 6.43
CA ILE A 242 19.80 20.99 5.22
C ILE A 242 18.78 19.83 5.15
N ASP A 243 19.16 18.63 5.54
CA ASP A 243 18.26 17.48 5.61
C ASP A 243 17.20 17.67 6.70
N LYS A 244 17.55 18.28 7.83
CA LYS A 244 16.59 18.64 8.88
C LYS A 244 15.56 19.67 8.38
N GLN A 245 16.00 20.70 7.65
CA GLN A 245 15.08 21.67 7.05
C GLN A 245 14.16 21.01 6.02
N PHE A 246 14.71 20.13 5.18
CA PHE A 246 13.95 19.35 4.21
C PHE A 246 12.88 18.48 4.89
N LEU A 247 13.24 17.76 5.95
CA LEU A 247 12.30 16.94 6.73
C LEU A 247 11.22 17.79 7.40
N ALA A 248 11.57 18.98 7.93
CA ALA A 248 10.59 19.88 8.54
C ALA A 248 9.54 20.38 7.53
N ILE A 249 9.94 20.64 6.28
CA ILE A 249 8.99 20.99 5.21
C ILE A 249 8.05 19.81 4.93
N ILE A 250 8.59 18.58 4.83
CA ILE A 250 7.76 17.38 4.62
C ILE A 250 6.74 17.21 5.76
N ASP A 251 7.20 17.30 7.02
CA ASP A 251 6.34 17.12 8.19
C ASP A 251 5.25 18.22 8.27
N LYS A 252 5.55 19.46 7.85
CA LYS A 252 4.55 20.54 7.69
C LYS A 252 3.45 20.14 6.70
N TYR A 253 3.81 19.66 5.51
CA TYR A 253 2.82 19.27 4.51
C TYR A 253 2.02 18.02 4.90
N ILE A 254 2.64 17.03 5.54
CA ILE A 254 1.94 15.88 6.11
C ILE A 254 0.88 16.34 7.12
N THR A 255 1.24 17.30 7.98
CA THR A 255 0.31 17.88 8.96
C THR A 255 -0.86 18.60 8.27
N LEU A 256 -0.60 19.38 7.21
CA LEU A 256 -1.66 20.03 6.43
C LEU A 256 -2.62 19.03 5.78
N ILE A 257 -2.09 17.95 5.21
CA ILE A 257 -2.89 16.88 4.59
C ILE A 257 -3.78 16.20 5.64
N LYS A 258 -3.23 15.87 6.82
CA LYS A 258 -3.95 15.13 7.87
C LYS A 258 -4.95 15.96 8.67
N ASN A 259 -4.67 17.24 8.90
CA ASN A 259 -5.56 18.10 9.71
C ASN A 259 -6.93 18.38 9.06
N ARG A 260 -7.16 17.89 7.83
CA ARG A 260 -8.45 17.93 7.14
C ARG A 260 -9.34 16.72 7.44
N GLU A 261 -8.87 15.69 8.16
CA GLU A 261 -9.69 14.56 8.62
C GLU A 261 -10.60 14.89 9.84
N VAL A 262 -10.97 16.17 10.04
CA VAL A 262 -11.90 16.60 11.10
C VAL A 262 -13.24 17.05 10.52
#